data_AF-A0A947RKE9-F1
#
_entry.id   AF-A0A947RKE9-F1
#
_cell.length_a   1.000
_cell.length_b   1.000
_cell.length_c   1.000
_cell.angle_alpha   90.00
_cell.angle_beta   90.00
_cell.angle_gamma   90.00
#
_symmetry.space_group_name_H-M   'P 1'
#
loop_
_entity.id
_entity.type
_entity.pdbx_description
1 polymer ?
#
loop_
_entity_poly.entity_id
_entity_poly.type
_entity_poly.pdbx_seq_one_letter_code
_entity_poly.pdbx_strand_id
1 'polypeptide(L)'
;MNTPAKGRRLIDRYLSQVERALAHHDPDERREILDGLRAHIYDELTNRTPSGSPSMDEVRAVLSGMDAPQSYRQQDEIEASIRVGRSRWLGRLGFYFFLGALGLFALSLVLGATISDALLRGGLMLSGMLGVCALGLGIAGWRDQFGKAAVIGALIALVAAVVMMPTHRVTSGPASPPPIVEAQTQPTGP
;
A
#
# COMPACT_ATOMS: atom_id res chain seq x y z
N MET A 1 38.34 5.34 -18.82
CA MET A 1 39.03 4.04 -18.79
C MET A 1 38.86 3.34 -20.15
N ASN A 2 39.94 3.12 -20.90
CA ASN A 2 39.88 2.52 -22.23
C ASN A 2 40.07 1.00 -22.14
N THR A 3 39.00 0.27 -21.79
CA THR A 3 39.02 -1.20 -21.88
C THR A 3 39.31 -1.61 -23.33
N PRO A 4 40.25 -2.54 -23.58
CA PRO A 4 40.54 -3.01 -24.93
C PRO A 4 39.27 -3.53 -25.62
N ALA A 5 39.15 -3.31 -26.93
CA ALA A 5 37.92 -3.61 -27.68
C ALA A 5 37.43 -5.06 -27.51
N LYS A 6 38.35 -6.01 -27.32
CA LYS A 6 38.02 -7.42 -27.04
C LYS A 6 37.40 -7.62 -25.65
N GLY A 7 37.87 -6.87 -24.64
CA GLY A 7 37.34 -6.93 -23.27
C GLY A 7 35.92 -6.38 -23.17
N ARG A 8 35.67 -5.25 -23.84
CA ARG A 8 34.31 -4.68 -23.95
C ARG A 8 33.32 -5.69 -24.53
N ARG A 9 33.67 -6.32 -25.66
CA ARG A 9 32.83 -7.35 -26.29
C ARG A 9 32.52 -8.54 -25.38
N LEU A 10 33.41 -8.87 -24.45
CA LEU A 10 33.24 -9.99 -23.53
C LEU A 10 32.29 -9.62 -22.39
N ILE A 11 32.42 -8.40 -21.85
CA ILE A 11 31.47 -7.82 -20.89
C ILE A 11 30.08 -7.67 -21.51
N ASP A 12 29.99 -7.12 -22.72
CA ASP A 12 28.72 -6.96 -23.44
C ASP A 12 28.04 -8.32 -23.68
N ARG A 13 28.82 -9.34 -24.02
CA ARG A 13 28.30 -10.71 -24.19
C ARG A 13 27.74 -11.25 -22.88
N TYR A 14 28.45 -11.09 -21.77
CA TYR A 14 27.97 -11.50 -20.45
C TYR A 14 26.66 -10.78 -20.09
N LEU A 15 26.64 -9.45 -20.19
CA LEU A 15 25.44 -8.66 -19.90
C LEU A 15 24.25 -9.03 -20.81
N SER A 16 24.49 -9.34 -22.09
CA SER A 16 23.42 -9.81 -22.99
C SER A 16 22.85 -11.19 -22.62
N GLN A 17 23.64 -12.03 -21.93
CA GLN A 17 23.17 -13.33 -21.45
C GLN A 17 22.34 -13.14 -20.16
N VAL A 18 22.79 -12.26 -19.27
CA VAL A 18 22.04 -11.86 -18.08
C VAL A 18 20.73 -11.18 -18.47
N GLU A 19 20.74 -10.25 -19.42
CA GLU A 19 19.52 -9.60 -19.93
C GLU A 19 18.50 -10.62 -20.46
N ARG A 20 18.98 -11.64 -21.19
CA ARG A 20 18.13 -12.76 -21.66
C ARG A 20 17.64 -13.66 -20.55
N ALA A 21 18.36 -13.79 -19.44
CA ALA A 21 17.90 -14.50 -18.26
C ALA A 21 16.79 -13.72 -17.55
N LEU A 22 16.97 -12.40 -17.41
CA LEU A 22 16.04 -11.45 -16.79
C LEU A 22 14.90 -11.03 -17.73
N ALA A 23 14.70 -11.70 -18.87
CA ALA A 23 13.69 -11.32 -19.87
C ALA A 23 12.25 -11.31 -19.31
N HIS A 24 12.00 -12.07 -18.24
CA HIS A 24 10.70 -12.18 -17.57
C HIS A 24 10.43 -11.10 -16.52
N HIS A 25 11.45 -10.30 -16.16
CA HIS A 25 11.28 -9.18 -15.22
C HIS A 25 10.68 -7.95 -15.88
N ASP A 26 10.22 -7.05 -15.00
CA ASP A 26 9.83 -5.72 -15.39
C ASP A 26 11.00 -5.01 -16.12
N PRO A 27 10.73 -4.25 -17.21
CA PRO A 27 11.76 -3.58 -17.97
C PRO A 27 12.62 -2.62 -17.14
N ASP A 28 12.06 -1.98 -16.12
CA ASP A 28 12.77 -1.00 -15.29
C ASP A 28 13.64 -1.71 -14.24
N GLU A 29 13.13 -2.76 -13.60
CA GLU A 29 13.90 -3.63 -12.70
C GLU A 29 15.08 -4.29 -13.43
N ARG A 30 14.86 -4.77 -14.67
CA ARG A 30 15.92 -5.31 -15.52
C ARG A 30 17.01 -4.28 -15.83
N ARG A 31 16.65 -3.03 -16.12
CA ARG A 31 17.62 -1.96 -16.38
C ARG A 31 18.46 -1.66 -15.14
N GLU A 32 17.82 -1.56 -13.98
CA GLU A 32 18.49 -1.30 -12.71
C GLU A 32 19.52 -2.39 -12.38
N ILE A 33 19.14 -3.67 -12.52
CA ILE A 33 20.06 -4.80 -12.31
C ILE A 33 21.24 -4.75 -13.28
N LEU A 34 20.98 -4.51 -14.58
CA LEU A 34 22.04 -4.46 -15.59
C LEU A 34 22.99 -3.27 -15.38
N ASP A 35 22.48 -2.12 -14.97
CA ASP A 35 23.31 -0.95 -14.66
C ASP A 35 24.13 -1.16 -13.39
N GLY A 36 23.56 -1.80 -12.36
CA GLY A 36 24.29 -2.20 -11.16
C GLY A 36 25.42 -3.19 -11.46
N LEU A 37 25.15 -4.22 -12.27
CA LEU A 37 26.17 -5.18 -12.70
C LEU A 37 27.27 -4.52 -13.53
N ARG A 38 26.89 -3.61 -14.43
CA ARG A 38 27.85 -2.85 -15.23
C ARG A 38 28.75 -2.00 -14.33
N ALA A 39 28.18 -1.27 -13.38
CA ALA A 39 28.93 -0.47 -12.42
C ALA A 39 29.90 -1.34 -11.61
N HIS A 40 29.41 -2.47 -11.07
CA HIS A 40 30.23 -3.38 -10.29
C HIS A 40 31.41 -3.96 -11.07
N ILE A 41 31.20 -4.36 -12.34
CA ILE A 41 32.29 -4.82 -13.22
C ILE A 41 33.34 -3.72 -13.41
N TYR A 42 32.91 -2.49 -13.64
CA TYR A 42 33.84 -1.38 -13.82
C TYR A 42 34.59 -1.02 -12.55
N ASP A 43 33.94 -1.07 -11.39
CA ASP A 43 34.57 -0.82 -10.09
C ASP A 43 35.62 -1.89 -9.77
N GLU A 44 35.30 -3.17 -9.96
CA GLU A 44 36.25 -4.28 -9.80
C GLU A 44 37.47 -4.14 -10.74
N LEU A 45 37.23 -3.79 -12.00
CA LEU A 45 38.32 -3.55 -12.95
C LEU A 45 39.17 -2.33 -12.56
N THR A 46 38.56 -1.27 -12.02
CA THR A 46 39.26 -0.06 -11.60
C THR A 46 40.13 -0.34 -10.38
N ASN A 47 39.61 -1.11 -9.42
CA ASN A 47 40.35 -1.51 -8.22
C ASN A 47 41.56 -2.39 -8.54
N ARG A 48 41.44 -3.27 -9.54
CA ARG A 48 42.53 -4.16 -9.98
C ARG A 48 43.57 -3.47 -10.86
N THR A 49 43.16 -2.46 -11.62
CA THR A 49 44.04 -1.75 -12.55
C THR A 49 43.95 -0.22 -12.36
N PRO A 50 44.49 0.34 -11.26
CA PRO A 50 44.32 1.76 -10.92
C PRO A 50 44.93 2.73 -11.93
N SER A 51 46.00 2.29 -12.63
CA SER A 51 46.87 3.17 -13.42
C SER A 51 46.87 2.83 -14.91
N GLY A 52 46.00 1.93 -15.37
CA GLY A 52 46.13 1.33 -16.70
C GLY A 52 44.82 0.89 -17.34
N SER A 53 44.93 0.44 -18.59
CA SER A 53 43.81 -0.23 -19.26
C SER A 53 43.78 -1.70 -18.82
N PRO A 54 42.64 -2.23 -18.38
CA PRO A 54 42.56 -3.60 -17.90
C PRO A 54 42.89 -4.58 -19.03
N SER A 55 43.76 -5.54 -18.72
CA SER A 55 44.14 -6.65 -19.58
C SER A 55 42.96 -7.61 -19.79
N MET A 56 43.05 -8.44 -20.82
CA MET A 56 42.03 -9.45 -21.09
C MET A 56 41.90 -10.49 -19.97
N ASP A 57 43.01 -10.80 -19.28
CA ASP A 57 43.01 -11.80 -18.21
C ASP A 57 42.38 -11.24 -16.94
N GLU A 58 42.55 -9.94 -16.64
CA GLU A 58 41.82 -9.26 -15.56
C GLU A 58 40.32 -9.23 -15.84
N VAL A 59 39.90 -8.94 -17.07
CA VAL A 59 38.48 -8.98 -17.45
C VAL A 59 37.89 -10.38 -17.26
N ARG A 60 38.62 -11.44 -17.63
CA ARG A 60 38.18 -12.82 -17.39
C ARG A 60 38.13 -13.15 -15.90
N ALA A 61 39.12 -12.71 -15.12
CA ALA A 61 39.17 -12.96 -13.69
C ALA A 61 37.97 -12.33 -12.97
N VAL A 62 37.64 -11.07 -13.30
CA VAL A 62 36.44 -10.40 -12.76
C VAL A 62 35.17 -11.17 -13.14
N LEU A 63 34.98 -11.47 -14.42
CA LEU A 63 33.78 -12.18 -14.89
C LEU A 63 33.67 -13.61 -14.33
N SER A 64 34.79 -14.27 -14.03
CA SER A 64 34.78 -15.60 -13.40
C SER A 64 34.40 -15.58 -11.92
N GLY A 65 34.58 -14.42 -11.25
CA GLY A 65 34.12 -14.21 -9.88
C GLY A 65 32.65 -13.79 -9.80
N MET A 66 32.01 -13.49 -10.94
CA MET A 66 30.59 -13.18 -11.00
C MET A 66 29.75 -14.45 -11.09
N ASP A 67 28.49 -14.32 -10.67
CA ASP A 67 27.51 -15.38 -10.83
C ASP A 67 27.29 -15.73 -12.30
N ALA A 68 27.10 -17.02 -12.56
CA ALA A 68 26.79 -17.52 -13.89
C ALA A 68 25.47 -16.91 -14.37
N PRO A 69 25.33 -16.48 -15.64
CA PRO A 69 24.09 -15.88 -16.13
C PRO A 69 22.83 -16.74 -15.94
N GLN A 70 22.99 -18.07 -15.83
CA GLN A 70 21.87 -18.98 -15.56
C GLN A 70 21.37 -18.94 -14.11
N SER A 71 22.16 -18.52 -13.12
CA SER A 71 21.73 -18.49 -11.71
C SER A 71 20.60 -17.49 -11.46
N TYR A 72 20.60 -16.37 -12.21
CA TYR A 72 19.55 -15.35 -12.16
C TYR A 72 18.17 -15.93 -12.50
N ARG A 73 18.09 -16.89 -13.43
CA ARG A 73 16.83 -17.60 -13.74
C ARG A 73 16.32 -18.44 -12.57
N GLN A 74 17.20 -19.10 -11.82
CA GLN A 74 16.83 -20.00 -10.73
C GLN A 74 16.38 -19.26 -9.47
N GLN A 75 17.04 -18.15 -9.14
CA GLN A 75 16.60 -17.30 -8.03
C GLN A 75 15.20 -16.73 -8.29
N ASP A 76 14.90 -16.39 -9.53
CA ASP A 76 13.57 -15.92 -9.93
C ASP A 76 12.49 -16.98 -9.82
N GLU A 77 12.74 -18.23 -10.23
CA GLU A 77 11.72 -19.29 -10.10
C GLU A 77 11.35 -19.52 -8.63
N ILE A 78 12.34 -19.44 -7.74
CA ILE A 78 12.15 -19.56 -6.30
C ILE A 78 11.42 -18.33 -5.75
N GLU A 79 11.87 -17.11 -6.05
CA GLU A 79 11.22 -15.89 -5.57
C GLU A 79 9.83 -15.66 -6.17
N ALA A 80 9.63 -15.96 -7.46
CA ALA A 80 8.33 -15.86 -8.12
C ALA A 80 7.34 -16.83 -7.51
N SER A 81 7.74 -18.06 -7.21
CA SER A 81 6.86 -19.02 -6.52
C SER A 81 6.44 -18.53 -5.13
N ILE A 82 7.37 -17.89 -4.39
CA ILE A 82 7.12 -17.33 -3.06
C ILE A 82 6.28 -16.04 -3.14
N ARG A 83 6.55 -15.16 -4.11
CA ARG A 83 5.88 -13.85 -4.28
C ARG A 83 4.44 -14.02 -4.80
N VAL A 84 4.20 -14.97 -5.70
CA VAL A 84 2.85 -15.31 -6.20
C VAL A 84 2.01 -16.00 -5.12
N GLY A 85 2.63 -16.85 -4.28
CA GLY A 85 1.96 -17.45 -3.12
C GLY A 85 1.57 -16.42 -2.05
N ARG A 86 2.49 -15.50 -1.74
CA ARG A 86 2.31 -14.52 -0.64
C ARG A 86 1.35 -13.39 -1.00
N SER A 87 1.43 -12.82 -2.21
CA SER A 87 0.52 -11.74 -2.66
C SER A 87 -0.95 -12.18 -2.74
N ARG A 88 -1.22 -13.38 -3.24
CA ARG A 88 -2.58 -13.94 -3.29
C ARG A 88 -3.16 -14.21 -1.90
N TRP A 89 -2.33 -14.63 -0.95
CA TRP A 89 -2.81 -14.96 0.40
C TRP A 89 -3.08 -13.70 1.23
N LEU A 90 -2.20 -12.69 1.16
CA LEU A 90 -2.44 -11.40 1.82
C LEU A 90 -3.63 -10.65 1.22
N GLY A 91 -3.81 -10.68 -0.10
CA GLY A 91 -4.97 -10.09 -0.75
C GLY A 91 -6.30 -10.72 -0.31
N ARG A 92 -6.33 -12.06 -0.18
CA ARG A 92 -7.50 -12.78 0.36
C ARG A 92 -7.74 -12.45 1.83
N LEU A 93 -6.69 -12.34 2.63
CA LEU A 93 -6.81 -11.98 4.05
C LEU A 93 -7.42 -10.57 4.20
N GLY A 94 -6.91 -9.60 3.44
CA GLY A 94 -7.46 -8.24 3.40
C GLY A 94 -8.92 -8.20 2.96
N PHE A 95 -9.29 -9.01 1.96
CA PHE A 95 -10.67 -9.14 1.51
C PHE A 95 -11.60 -9.70 2.61
N TYR A 96 -11.18 -10.76 3.33
CA TYR A 96 -11.98 -11.30 4.44
C TYR A 96 -12.11 -10.33 5.61
N PHE A 97 -11.05 -9.57 5.92
CA PHE A 97 -11.12 -8.49 6.93
C PHE A 97 -12.10 -7.40 6.51
N PHE A 98 -12.09 -6.98 5.25
CA PHE A 98 -13.05 -6.02 4.72
C PHE A 98 -14.49 -6.57 4.78
N LEU A 99 -14.70 -7.83 4.37
CA LEU A 99 -16.01 -8.48 4.45
C LEU A 99 -16.52 -8.59 5.89
N GLY A 100 -15.62 -8.88 6.84
CA GLY A 100 -15.92 -8.91 8.27
C GLY A 100 -16.29 -7.53 8.81
N ALA A 101 -15.55 -6.48 8.43
CA ALA A 101 -15.86 -5.10 8.81
C ALA A 101 -17.22 -4.65 8.26
N LEU A 102 -17.50 -4.97 6.99
CA LEU A 102 -18.77 -4.65 6.34
C LEU A 102 -19.94 -5.41 6.98
N GLY A 103 -19.75 -6.69 7.30
CA GLY A 103 -20.73 -7.51 8.01
C GLY A 103 -21.03 -6.98 9.41
N LEU A 104 -20.00 -6.62 10.19
CA LEU A 104 -20.16 -6.00 11.51
C LEU A 104 -20.87 -4.65 11.43
N PHE A 105 -20.56 -3.83 10.42
CA PHE A 105 -21.23 -2.55 10.21
C PHE A 105 -22.72 -2.73 9.89
N ALA A 106 -23.05 -3.61 8.94
CA ALA A 106 -24.44 -3.93 8.60
C ALA A 106 -25.19 -4.50 9.80
N LEU A 107 -24.56 -5.40 10.57
CA LEU A 107 -25.12 -5.95 11.80
C LEU A 107 -25.37 -4.86 12.84
N SER A 108 -24.43 -3.91 13.00
CA SER A 108 -24.59 -2.77 13.90
C SER A 108 -25.72 -1.84 13.47
N LEU A 109 -25.98 -1.67 12.18
CA LEU A 109 -27.13 -0.88 11.69
C LEU A 109 -28.46 -1.57 12.02
N VAL A 110 -28.53 -2.90 11.84
CA VAL A 110 -29.74 -3.68 12.14
C VAL A 110 -30.00 -3.73 13.64
N LEU A 111 -28.97 -3.94 14.46
CA LEU A 111 -29.09 -3.97 15.93
C LEU A 111 -29.22 -2.56 16.55
N GLY A 112 -28.70 -1.52 15.89
CA GLY A 112 -28.84 -0.14 16.35
C GLY A 112 -30.30 0.32 16.39
N ALA A 113 -31.19 -0.31 15.64
CA ALA A 113 -32.63 -0.07 15.72
C ALA A 113 -33.26 -0.60 17.03
N THR A 114 -32.56 -1.44 17.80
CA THR A 114 -33.12 -2.13 18.98
C THR A 114 -32.34 -1.92 20.29
N ILE A 115 -31.14 -1.32 20.26
CA ILE A 115 -30.24 -1.25 21.43
C ILE A 115 -29.85 0.20 21.77
N SER A 116 -29.57 0.43 23.06
CA SER A 116 -29.21 1.73 23.67
C SER A 116 -28.05 2.47 22.98
N ASP A 117 -28.14 3.81 22.97
CA ASP A 117 -27.21 4.75 22.32
C ASP A 117 -25.71 4.52 22.63
N ALA A 118 -25.41 3.95 23.80
CA ALA A 118 -24.04 3.65 24.21
C ALA A 118 -23.41 2.54 23.35
N LEU A 119 -24.18 1.52 22.97
CA LEU A 119 -23.69 0.44 22.12
C LEU A 119 -23.52 0.89 20.67
N LEU A 120 -24.42 1.75 20.20
CA LEU A 120 -24.35 2.38 18.87
C LEU A 120 -23.06 3.20 18.71
N ARG A 121 -22.71 4.03 19.70
CA ARG A 121 -21.45 4.81 19.67
C ARG A 121 -20.21 3.92 19.68
N GLY A 122 -20.22 2.84 20.48
CA GLY A 122 -19.12 1.87 20.52
C GLY A 122 -18.92 1.16 19.18
N GLY A 123 -20.01 0.69 18.56
CA GLY A 123 -19.98 0.06 17.24
C GLY A 123 -19.49 1.00 16.14
N LEU A 124 -19.88 2.27 16.18
CA LEU A 124 -19.51 3.27 15.19
C LEU A 124 -18.02 3.64 15.26
N MET A 125 -17.45 3.75 16.48
CA MET A 125 -16.00 3.95 16.64
C MET A 125 -15.20 2.74 16.18
N LEU A 126 -15.63 1.53 16.52
CA LEU A 126 -14.93 0.31 16.12
C LEU A 126 -14.99 0.12 14.59
N SER A 127 -16.15 0.37 13.98
CA SER A 127 -16.32 0.34 12.52
C SER A 127 -15.48 1.40 11.81
N GLY A 128 -15.44 2.63 12.33
CA GLY A 128 -14.58 3.69 11.80
C GLY A 128 -13.10 3.31 11.84
N MET A 129 -12.63 2.77 12.96
CA MET A 129 -11.24 2.32 13.13
C MET A 129 -10.90 1.16 12.18
N LEU A 130 -11.80 0.18 12.02
CA LEU A 130 -11.67 -0.90 11.03
C LEU A 130 -11.65 -0.36 9.59
N GLY A 131 -12.47 0.64 9.28
CA GLY A 131 -12.49 1.30 7.98
C GLY A 131 -11.15 1.98 7.65
N VAL A 132 -10.57 2.71 8.60
CA VAL A 132 -9.24 3.35 8.44
C VAL A 132 -8.15 2.29 8.24
N CYS A 133 -8.17 1.20 9.01
CA CYS A 133 -7.23 0.09 8.84
C CYS A 133 -7.37 -0.57 7.45
N ALA A 134 -8.60 -0.82 6.98
CA ALA A 134 -8.85 -1.38 5.67
C ALA A 134 -8.38 -0.45 4.54
N LEU A 135 -8.53 0.87 4.72
CA LEU A 135 -8.09 1.87 3.76
C LEU A 135 -6.56 1.97 3.71
N GLY A 136 -5.87 1.93 4.85
CA GLY A 136 -4.41 1.88 4.92
C GLY A 136 -3.83 0.61 4.26
N LEU A 137 -4.43 -0.54 4.51
CA LEU A 137 -4.05 -1.81 3.86
C LEU A 137 -4.37 -1.80 2.35
N GLY A 138 -5.48 -1.18 1.95
CA GLY A 138 -5.87 -1.03 0.54
C GLY A 138 -4.90 -0.15 -0.26
N ILE A 139 -4.42 0.94 0.34
CA ILE A 139 -3.40 1.82 -0.27
C ILE A 139 -2.05 1.11 -0.37
N ALA A 140 -1.67 0.32 0.64
CA ALA A 140 -0.44 -0.49 0.58
C ALA A 140 -0.52 -1.58 -0.52
N GLY A 141 -1.73 -2.06 -0.83
CA GLY A 141 -2.00 -3.08 -1.86
C GLY A 141 -2.35 -2.54 -3.25
N TRP A 142 -2.13 -1.26 -3.53
CA TRP A 142 -2.70 -0.58 -4.72
C TRP A 142 -2.21 -1.10 -6.08
N ARG A 143 -1.12 -1.89 -6.10
CA ARG A 143 -0.64 -2.62 -7.29
C ARG A 143 -1.55 -3.78 -7.71
N ASP A 144 -2.32 -4.37 -6.80
CA ASP A 144 -3.21 -5.49 -7.09
C ASP A 144 -4.68 -5.05 -7.30
N GLN A 145 -5.38 -5.75 -8.20
CA GLN A 145 -6.80 -5.46 -8.51
C GLN A 145 -7.71 -5.52 -7.28
N PHE A 146 -7.35 -6.33 -6.29
CA PHE A 146 -8.07 -6.46 -5.02
C PHE A 146 -7.90 -5.23 -4.11
N GLY A 147 -6.74 -4.57 -4.11
CA GLY A 147 -6.53 -3.32 -3.37
C GLY A 147 -7.42 -2.21 -3.91
N LYS A 148 -7.57 -2.13 -5.25
CA LYS A 148 -8.49 -1.18 -5.90
C LYS A 148 -9.94 -1.43 -5.48
N ALA A 149 -10.38 -2.69 -5.47
CA ALA A 149 -11.73 -3.05 -5.04
C ALA A 149 -11.99 -2.70 -3.56
N ALA A 150 -11.01 -2.90 -2.68
CA ALA A 150 -11.12 -2.54 -1.27
C ALA A 150 -11.25 -1.02 -1.06
N VAL A 151 -10.46 -0.21 -1.78
CA VAL A 151 -10.54 1.26 -1.71
C VAL A 151 -11.89 1.75 -2.23
N ILE A 152 -12.37 1.22 -3.35
CA ILE A 152 -13.69 1.56 -3.92
C ILE A 152 -14.80 1.17 -2.94
N GLY A 153 -14.74 -0.04 -2.37
CA GLY A 153 -15.71 -0.50 -1.38
C GLY A 153 -15.75 0.37 -0.12
N ALA A 154 -14.59 0.74 0.40
CA ALA A 154 -14.49 1.64 1.55
C ALA A 154 -15.06 3.03 1.25
N LEU A 155 -14.81 3.56 0.04
CA LEU A 155 -15.35 4.85 -0.39
C LEU A 155 -16.89 4.80 -0.49
N ILE A 156 -17.45 3.75 -1.07
CA ILE A 156 -18.91 3.56 -1.17
C ILE A 156 -19.53 3.45 0.21
N ALA A 157 -18.93 2.67 1.12
CA ALA A 157 -19.41 2.53 2.49
C ALA A 157 -19.37 3.87 3.26
N LEU A 158 -18.30 4.65 3.09
CA LEU A 158 -18.18 5.99 3.68
C LEU A 158 -19.29 6.92 3.18
N VAL A 159 -19.53 6.96 1.86
CA VAL A 159 -20.59 7.79 1.27
C VAL A 159 -21.96 7.34 1.78
N ALA A 160 -22.23 6.03 1.82
CA ALA A 160 -23.48 5.51 2.35
C ALA A 160 -23.69 5.90 3.83
N ALA A 161 -22.64 5.84 4.66
CA ALA A 161 -22.70 6.26 6.05
C ALA A 161 -22.98 7.76 6.20
N VAL A 162 -22.37 8.61 5.38
CA VAL A 162 -22.62 10.06 5.38
C VAL A 162 -24.05 10.39 4.96
N VAL A 163 -24.57 9.73 3.91
CA VAL A 163 -25.95 9.94 3.42
C VAL A 163 -26.98 9.45 4.43
N MET A 164 -26.70 8.35 5.13
CA MET A 164 -27.58 7.79 6.17
C MET A 164 -27.49 8.51 7.51
N MET A 165 -26.52 9.42 7.70
CA MET A 165 -26.39 10.16 8.95
C MET A 165 -27.61 11.09 9.11
N PRO A 166 -28.50 10.84 10.07
CA PRO A 166 -29.72 11.61 10.20
C PRO A 166 -29.33 13.05 10.53
N THR A 167 -29.65 13.97 9.62
CA THR A 167 -29.55 15.41 9.86
C THR A 167 -30.59 15.78 10.90
N HIS A 168 -30.32 15.46 12.17
CA HIS A 168 -31.11 15.98 13.28
C HIS A 168 -30.99 17.50 13.22
N ARG A 169 -32.08 18.12 12.77
CA ARG A 169 -32.26 19.56 12.71
C ARG A 169 -31.83 20.13 14.06
N VAL A 170 -30.85 21.02 14.02
CA VAL A 170 -30.56 21.92 15.12
C VAL A 170 -31.80 22.80 15.26
N THR A 171 -32.76 22.37 16.07
CA THR A 171 -33.82 23.23 16.59
C THR A 171 -33.16 24.14 17.62
N SER A 172 -32.51 25.19 17.13
CA SER A 172 -32.22 26.38 17.92
C SER A 172 -33.55 26.94 18.41
N GLY A 173 -33.69 27.12 19.73
CA GLY A 173 -34.89 27.66 20.37
C GLY A 173 -35.27 29.08 19.92
N PRO A 174 -36.32 29.64 20.53
CA PRO A 174 -36.05 30.32 21.80
C PRO A 174 -37.04 29.95 22.90
N ALA A 175 -36.49 29.73 24.10
CA ALA A 175 -37.24 29.71 25.34
C ALA A 175 -37.99 31.03 25.50
N SER A 176 -39.32 30.97 25.50
CA SER A 176 -40.15 32.11 25.89
C SER A 176 -39.95 32.36 27.39
N PRO A 177 -39.64 33.60 27.82
CA PRO A 177 -39.54 33.91 29.24
C PRO A 177 -40.92 33.80 29.93
N PRO A 178 -40.98 33.40 31.21
CA PRO A 178 -42.24 33.23 31.93
C PRO A 178 -42.96 34.58 32.16
N PRO A 179 -44.30 34.58 32.27
CA PRO A 179 -45.08 35.79 32.46
C PRO A 179 -44.80 36.41 33.83
N ILE A 180 -44.56 37.72 33.83
CA ILE A 180 -44.44 38.57 35.02
C ILE A 180 -45.81 38.57 35.71
N VAL A 181 -45.90 37.94 36.88
CA VAL A 181 -47.06 38.05 37.77
C VAL A 181 -47.04 39.44 38.36
N GLU A 182 -47.84 40.33 37.78
CA GLU A 182 -48.06 41.69 38.23
C GLU A 182 -48.83 41.66 39.56
N ALA A 183 -48.10 41.89 40.65
CA ALA A 183 -48.68 42.11 41.97
C ALA A 183 -49.39 43.46 41.98
N GLN A 184 -50.68 43.50 41.61
CA GLN A 184 -51.52 44.67 41.85
C GLN A 184 -52.12 44.61 43.26
N THR A 185 -51.52 45.44 44.10
CA THR A 185 -52.02 45.98 45.36
C THR A 185 -53.44 46.51 45.24
N GLN A 186 -54.35 46.01 46.08
CA GLN A 186 -55.67 46.59 46.30
C GLN A 186 -55.64 47.44 47.60
N PRO A 187 -55.78 48.78 47.52
CA PRO A 187 -55.87 49.64 48.70
C PRO A 187 -57.32 49.82 49.18
N THR A 188 -57.49 49.62 50.48
CA THR A 188 -58.37 50.29 51.47
C THR A 188 -59.59 51.12 51.03
N GLY A 189 -60.74 50.79 51.65
CA GLY A 189 -61.65 51.74 52.32
C GLY A 189 -63.00 51.99 51.64
N PRO A 190 -64.02 52.49 52.36
CA PRO A 190 -64.04 52.98 53.75
C PRO A 190 -64.59 52.00 54.80
#